data_AF-A0A9P4HSR6-F1
#
_entry.id   AF-A0A9P4HSR6-F1
#
_cell.length_a   1.000
_cell.length_b   1.000
_cell.length_c   1.000
_cell.angle_alpha   90.00
_cell.angle_beta   90.00
_cell.angle_gamma   90.00
#
_symmetry.space_group_name_H-M   'P 1'
#
loop_
_entity.id
_entity.type
_entity.pdbx_description
1 polymer ?
#
loop_
_entity_poly.entity_id
_entity_poly.type
_entity_poly.pdbx_seq_one_letter_code
_entity_poly.pdbx_strand_id
1 'polypeptide(L)'
;LSDTIPLSRSALLPCSHRMCHPCLKRLFTLSITDPQHMPPTCCTSAPIPLKHVDRLFSTRFKIQWNKKYQEYTTANRIYCPNPGCGEWIRPEHISTPTIPPTAATASGAASGRQMAKCGRCKTRVCVSCNARWHGNTSDCPNDSETQRLTEIAKREGWQRCYNCRAMVELKEGCNHMTCRCKAQFCMLCGERWKGCSCPWFNYADVEE
;
A
#
# COMPACT_ATOMS: atom_id res chain seq x y z
N LEU A 1 -14.78 37.74 12.10
CA LEU A 1 -13.41 37.84 11.54
C LEU A 1 -13.44 37.26 10.14
N SER A 2 -13.61 38.09 9.10
CA SER A 2 -13.67 37.58 7.73
C SER A 2 -12.26 37.28 7.24
N ASP A 3 -11.95 36.00 7.06
CA ASP A 3 -10.71 35.55 6.41
C ASP A 3 -10.78 35.86 4.91
N THR A 4 -10.64 37.14 4.54
CA THR A 4 -10.47 37.54 3.14
C THR A 4 -9.03 37.24 2.71
N ILE A 5 -8.82 36.03 2.21
CA ILE A 5 -7.52 35.59 1.72
C ILE A 5 -7.20 36.31 0.40
N PRO A 6 -6.07 37.05 0.31
CA PRO A 6 -5.69 37.74 -0.93
C PRO A 6 -5.60 36.77 -2.12
N LEU A 7 -5.99 37.23 -3.31
CA LEU A 7 -5.89 36.44 -4.56
C LEU A 7 -4.46 35.97 -4.82
N SER A 8 -3.45 36.78 -4.46
CA SER A 8 -2.02 36.46 -4.58
C SER A 8 -1.55 35.35 -3.63
N ARG A 9 -2.34 35.01 -2.61
CA ARG A 9 -2.01 33.99 -1.59
C ARG A 9 -2.94 32.78 -1.65
N SER A 10 -3.65 32.60 -2.77
CA SER A 10 -4.56 31.48 -2.97
C SER A 10 -4.54 30.98 -4.42
N ALA A 11 -4.89 29.71 -4.61
CA ALA A 11 -5.08 29.12 -5.93
C ALA A 11 -6.56 28.86 -6.18
N LEU A 12 -7.03 29.21 -7.37
CA LEU A 12 -8.32 28.74 -7.89
C LEU A 12 -8.10 27.36 -8.54
N LEU A 13 -8.79 26.35 -8.01
CA LEU A 13 -8.67 24.97 -8.48
C LEU A 13 -9.67 24.68 -9.63
N PRO A 14 -9.46 23.61 -10.41
CA PRO A 14 -10.38 23.23 -11.49
C PRO A 14 -11.82 22.95 -11.02
N CYS A 15 -12.01 22.59 -9.75
CA CYS A 15 -13.33 22.40 -9.13
C CYS A 15 -13.98 23.71 -8.63
N SER A 16 -13.48 24.87 -9.05
CA SER A 16 -13.94 26.21 -8.66
C SER A 16 -13.76 26.59 -7.18
N HIS A 17 -13.27 25.69 -6.33
CA HIS A 17 -12.86 26.02 -4.97
C HIS A 17 -11.54 26.80 -4.94
N ARG A 18 -11.41 27.66 -3.94
CA ARG A 18 -10.21 28.44 -3.67
C ARG A 18 -9.50 27.90 -2.43
N MET A 19 -8.20 27.65 -2.55
CA MET A 19 -7.38 27.19 -1.43
C MET A 19 -6.22 28.14 -1.16
N CYS A 20 -6.00 28.44 0.11
CA CYS A 20 -4.91 29.30 0.55
C CYS A 20 -3.55 28.61 0.41
N HIS A 21 -2.47 29.37 0.20
CA HIS A 21 -1.11 28.81 0.14
C HIS A 21 -0.73 28.02 1.41
N PRO A 22 -1.03 28.49 2.64
CA PRO A 22 -0.83 27.67 3.85
C PRO A 22 -1.59 26.34 3.83
N CYS A 23 -2.83 26.35 3.34
CA CYS A 23 -3.70 25.19 3.24
C CYS A 23 -3.12 24.16 2.27
N LEU A 24 -2.68 24.62 1.09
CA LEU A 24 -1.97 23.80 0.10
C LEU A 24 -0.68 23.22 0.66
N LYS A 25 0.12 24.05 1.36
CA LYS A 25 1.36 23.60 2.01
C LYS A 25 1.12 22.47 3.00
N ARG A 26 0.11 22.64 3.85
CA ARG A 26 -0.29 21.64 4.85
C ARG A 26 -0.75 20.35 4.18
N LEU A 27 -1.66 20.44 3.20
CA LEU A 27 -2.20 19.26 2.53
C LEU A 27 -1.12 18.42 1.83
N PHE A 28 -0.22 19.07 1.10
CA PHE A 28 0.89 18.37 0.44
C PHE A 28 1.90 17.81 1.44
N THR A 29 2.16 18.50 2.55
CA THR A 29 3.00 17.97 3.64
C THR A 29 2.38 16.72 4.27
N LEU A 30 1.06 16.70 4.47
CA LEU A 30 0.36 15.51 4.99
C LEU A 30 0.40 14.34 4.00
N SER A 31 0.34 14.60 2.70
CA SER A 31 0.33 13.54 1.68
C SER A 31 1.60 12.69 1.63
N ILE A 32 2.74 13.19 2.13
CA ILE A 32 3.98 12.40 2.17
C ILE A 32 4.09 11.53 3.43
N THR A 33 3.36 11.89 4.49
CA THR A 33 3.33 11.14 5.76
C THR A 33 2.21 10.12 5.79
N ASP A 34 1.08 10.42 5.15
CA ASP A 34 -0.10 9.58 5.16
C ASP A 34 -0.54 9.22 3.73
N PRO A 35 -0.50 7.91 3.37
CA PRO A 35 -1.02 7.45 2.10
C PRO A 35 -2.45 7.93 1.81
N GLN A 36 -3.34 8.05 2.80
CA GLN A 36 -4.73 8.47 2.60
C GLN A 36 -4.84 9.82 1.90
N HIS A 37 -3.93 10.73 2.21
CA HIS A 37 -3.88 12.08 1.63
C HIS A 37 -3.13 12.16 0.28
N MET A 38 -2.68 11.03 -0.28
CA MET A 38 -1.93 10.96 -1.55
C MET A 38 -2.75 10.36 -2.70
N PRO A 39 -2.91 11.04 -3.85
CA PRO A 39 -2.53 12.43 -4.11
C PRO A 39 -3.46 13.42 -3.38
N PRO A 40 -2.96 14.64 -3.08
CA PRO A 40 -3.78 15.75 -2.62
C PRO A 40 -4.94 16.04 -3.58
N THR A 41 -6.16 16.00 -3.06
CA THR A 41 -7.40 16.35 -3.77
C THR A 41 -8.13 17.46 -3.00
N CYS A 42 -9.12 18.08 -3.64
CA CYS A 42 -9.97 19.08 -3.00
C CYS A 42 -11.33 18.46 -2.62
N CYS A 43 -12.27 18.44 -3.55
CA CYS A 43 -13.61 17.86 -3.38
C CYS A 43 -13.93 16.82 -4.47
N THR A 44 -13.12 16.75 -5.51
CA THR A 44 -13.24 15.75 -6.58
C THR A 44 -12.14 14.71 -6.44
N SER A 45 -12.28 13.59 -7.13
CA SER A 45 -11.22 12.58 -7.25
C SER A 45 -10.00 13.05 -8.05
N ALA A 46 -10.11 14.19 -8.75
CA ALA A 46 -9.03 14.75 -9.54
C ALA A 46 -7.94 15.36 -8.64
N PRO A 47 -6.65 15.00 -8.83
CA PRO A 47 -5.54 15.58 -8.08
C PRO A 47 -5.41 17.09 -8.27
N ILE A 48 -4.98 17.79 -7.23
CA ILE A 48 -4.64 19.22 -7.31
C ILE A 48 -3.43 19.39 -8.27
N PRO A 49 -3.55 20.21 -9.33
CA PRO A 49 -2.45 20.41 -10.27
C PRO A 49 -1.19 21.01 -9.61
N LEU A 50 -0.03 20.42 -9.89
CA LEU A 50 1.25 20.80 -9.26
C LEU A 50 1.66 22.26 -9.54
N LYS A 51 1.18 22.85 -10.65
CA LYS A 51 1.41 24.28 -10.97
C LYS A 51 0.99 25.24 -9.84
N HIS A 52 0.01 24.86 -9.03
CA HIS A 52 -0.48 25.68 -7.91
C HIS A 52 0.43 25.64 -6.68
N VAL A 53 1.33 24.66 -6.60
CA VAL A 53 2.20 24.44 -5.43
C VAL A 53 3.69 24.49 -5.76
N ASP A 54 4.05 24.62 -7.04
CA ASP A 54 5.43 24.59 -7.51
C ASP A 54 6.31 25.63 -6.79
N ARG A 55 5.82 26.86 -6.61
CA ARG A 55 6.55 27.93 -5.90
C ARG A 55 6.43 27.85 -4.37
N LEU A 56 5.62 26.92 -3.83
CA LEU A 56 5.39 26.81 -2.39
C LEU A 56 6.40 25.89 -1.70
N PHE A 57 7.09 25.04 -2.45
CA PHE A 57 7.96 23.99 -1.92
C PHE A 57 9.38 24.06 -2.46
N SER A 58 10.34 23.64 -1.62
CA SER A 58 11.74 23.51 -2.03
C SER A 58 11.93 22.31 -2.96
N THR A 59 13.00 22.34 -3.77
CA THR A 59 13.38 21.22 -4.65
C THR A 59 13.52 19.91 -3.88
N ARG A 60 14.09 19.94 -2.66
CA ARG A 60 14.22 18.77 -1.78
C ARG A 60 12.86 18.17 -1.45
N PHE A 61 11.87 18.99 -1.09
CA PHE A 61 10.51 18.53 -0.81
C PHE A 61 9.87 17.91 -2.06
N LYS A 62 9.99 18.55 -3.24
CA LYS A 62 9.44 18.03 -4.50
C LYS A 62 9.99 16.64 -4.84
N ILE A 63 11.31 16.43 -4.67
CA ILE A 63 11.95 15.13 -4.88
C ILE A 63 11.38 14.08 -3.91
N GLN A 64 11.23 14.43 -2.63
CA GLN A 64 10.66 13.53 -1.63
C GLN A 64 9.19 13.21 -1.92
N TRP A 65 8.41 14.21 -2.32
CA TRP A 65 7.00 14.06 -2.68
C TRP A 65 6.84 13.11 -3.86
N ASN A 66 7.63 13.26 -4.92
CA ASN A 66 7.62 12.33 -6.06
C ASN A 66 7.94 10.89 -5.67
N LYS A 67 8.92 10.69 -4.77
CA LYS A 67 9.23 9.35 -4.24
C LYS A 67 8.03 8.74 -3.51
N LYS A 68 7.37 9.53 -2.65
CA LYS A 68 6.18 9.08 -1.89
C LYS A 68 4.96 8.88 -2.78
N TYR A 69 4.79 9.70 -3.81
CA TYR A 69 3.73 9.53 -4.79
C TYR A 69 3.89 8.20 -5.53
N GLN A 70 5.09 7.91 -6.05
CA GLN A 70 5.40 6.62 -6.70
C GLN A 70 5.18 5.45 -5.75
N GLU A 71 5.69 5.53 -4.51
CA GLU A 71 5.45 4.52 -3.49
C GLU A 71 3.95 4.27 -3.33
N TYR A 72 3.18 5.27 -2.90
CA TYR A 72 1.78 5.09 -2.53
C TYR A 72 0.84 4.78 -3.69
N THR A 73 1.21 5.08 -4.93
CA THR A 73 0.44 4.72 -6.14
C THR A 73 0.83 3.37 -6.73
N THR A 74 1.97 2.78 -6.35
CA THR A 74 2.38 1.45 -6.80
C THR A 74 1.52 0.36 -6.14
N ALA A 75 0.97 -0.57 -6.91
CA ALA A 75 0.28 -1.76 -6.40
C ALA A 75 1.27 -2.81 -5.86
N ASN A 76 0.83 -3.70 -4.97
CA ASN A 76 1.66 -4.76 -4.38
C ASN A 76 3.03 -4.27 -3.84
N ARG A 77 3.03 -3.13 -3.14
CA ARG A 77 4.28 -2.56 -2.57
C ARG A 77 4.99 -3.57 -1.68
N ILE A 78 6.30 -3.69 -1.90
CA ILE A 78 7.19 -4.52 -1.08
C ILE A 78 8.07 -3.59 -0.26
N TYR A 79 8.14 -3.86 1.03
CA TYR A 79 8.99 -3.13 1.97
C TYR A 79 10.12 -4.03 2.45
N CYS A 80 11.28 -3.44 2.70
CA CYS A 80 12.41 -4.17 3.22
C CYS A 80 12.10 -4.67 4.65
N PRO A 81 12.11 -5.99 4.91
CA PRO A 81 11.81 -6.56 6.21
C PRO A 81 12.97 -6.43 7.20
N ASN A 82 14.14 -5.97 6.76
CA ASN A 82 15.29 -5.76 7.65
C ASN A 82 14.93 -4.73 8.74
N PRO A 83 15.08 -5.09 10.03
CA PRO A 83 14.87 -4.17 11.14
C PRO A 83 15.68 -2.88 10.94
N GLY A 84 15.04 -1.73 11.16
CA GLY A 84 15.65 -0.41 10.97
C GLY A 84 15.79 0.07 9.52
N CYS A 85 15.44 -0.75 8.51
CA CYS A 85 15.44 -0.31 7.11
C CYS A 85 14.06 0.19 6.66
N GLY A 86 13.07 -0.71 6.58
CA GLY A 86 11.69 -0.39 6.16
C GLY A 86 11.53 0.27 4.78
N GLU A 87 12.58 0.30 3.96
CA GLU A 87 12.58 1.02 2.68
C GLU A 87 11.65 0.33 1.68
N TRP A 88 10.83 1.12 0.98
CA TRP A 88 10.06 0.61 -0.15
C TRP A 88 11.00 0.16 -1.29
N ILE A 89 10.79 -1.05 -1.77
CA ILE A 89 11.56 -1.62 -2.87
C ILE A 89 10.82 -1.32 -4.17
N ARG A 90 11.50 -0.61 -5.07
CA ARG A 90 10.93 -0.25 -6.37
C ARG A 90 10.74 -1.48 -7.26
N PRO A 91 9.72 -1.50 -8.13
CA PRO A 91 9.46 -2.62 -9.03
C PRO A 91 10.67 -3.03 -9.88
N GLU A 92 11.54 -2.09 -10.27
CA GLU A 92 12.72 -2.37 -11.11
C GLU A 92 13.79 -3.20 -10.36
N HIS A 93 13.69 -3.31 -9.04
CA HIS A 93 14.58 -4.14 -8.23
C HIS A 93 13.98 -5.53 -7.93
N ILE A 94 12.87 -5.88 -8.59
CA ILE A 94 12.27 -7.20 -8.54
C ILE A 94 12.77 -8.00 -9.74
N SER A 95 13.33 -9.18 -9.48
CA SER A 95 13.80 -10.09 -10.53
C SER A 95 13.37 -11.52 -10.26
N THR A 96 13.16 -12.29 -11.32
CA THR A 96 13.10 -13.74 -11.28
C THR A 96 14.52 -14.27 -11.37
N PRO A 97 15.07 -14.94 -10.34
CA PRO A 97 16.39 -15.54 -10.41
C PRO A 97 16.39 -16.62 -11.49
N THR A 98 17.24 -16.47 -12.49
CA THR A 98 17.44 -17.46 -13.56
C THR A 98 18.02 -18.72 -12.96
N ILE A 99 17.29 -19.83 -13.02
CA ILE A 99 17.80 -21.14 -12.61
C ILE A 99 18.60 -21.69 -13.81
N PRO A 100 19.89 -22.06 -13.63
CA PRO A 100 20.61 -22.79 -14.66
C PRO A 100 19.87 -24.12 -14.95
N PRO A 101 19.71 -24.53 -16.22
CA PRO A 101 18.97 -25.75 -16.57
C PRO A 101 19.54 -27.02 -15.93
N THR A 102 20.76 -26.97 -15.41
CA THR A 102 21.45 -28.09 -14.75
C THR A 102 20.98 -28.38 -13.31
N ALA A 103 20.16 -27.52 -12.71
CA ALA A 103 19.66 -27.69 -11.33
C ALA A 103 18.14 -28.03 -11.28
N ALA A 104 17.56 -28.49 -12.38
CA ALA A 104 16.20 -29.03 -12.41
C ALA A 104 16.17 -30.37 -11.65
N THR A 105 15.91 -30.32 -10.34
CA THR A 105 15.55 -31.51 -9.56
C THR A 105 14.21 -32.06 -10.06
N ALA A 106 14.07 -33.40 -10.03
CA ALA A 106 12.98 -34.20 -10.61
C ALA A 106 11.54 -33.85 -10.17
N SER A 107 11.35 -32.91 -9.24
CA SER A 107 10.06 -32.29 -8.95
C SER A 107 9.85 -31.11 -9.91
N GLY A 108 9.09 -31.32 -10.99
CA GLY A 108 8.84 -30.39 -12.09
C GLY A 108 8.15 -29.04 -11.78
N ALA A 109 8.45 -28.40 -10.65
CA ALA A 109 8.03 -27.06 -10.31
C ALA A 109 9.21 -26.09 -10.48
N ALA A 110 9.54 -25.74 -11.72
CA ALA A 110 10.31 -24.54 -12.02
C ALA A 110 9.44 -23.28 -11.77
N SER A 111 8.93 -23.12 -10.55
CA SER A 111 8.20 -21.92 -10.18
C SER A 111 9.23 -20.86 -9.83
N GLY A 112 9.64 -20.08 -10.83
CA GLY A 112 10.63 -19.01 -10.71
C GLY A 112 10.17 -17.94 -9.73
N ARG A 113 10.39 -18.15 -8.43
CA ARG A 113 9.99 -17.23 -7.38
C ARG A 113 10.67 -15.88 -7.54
N GLN A 114 9.88 -14.82 -7.50
CA GLN A 114 10.41 -13.48 -7.62
C GLN A 114 11.13 -13.05 -6.33
N MET A 115 12.31 -12.45 -6.51
CA MET A 115 13.14 -11.89 -5.46
C MET A 115 13.26 -10.39 -5.68
N ALA A 116 13.03 -9.61 -4.63
CA ALA A 116 13.29 -8.17 -4.63
C ALA A 116 14.59 -7.85 -3.89
N LYS A 117 15.38 -6.90 -4.38
CA LYS A 117 16.61 -6.43 -3.70
C LYS A 117 16.43 -5.01 -3.17
N CYS A 118 16.58 -4.83 -1.85
CA CYS A 118 16.49 -3.51 -1.25
C CYS A 118 17.60 -2.58 -1.79
N GLY A 119 17.22 -1.41 -2.31
CA GLY A 119 18.18 -0.42 -2.82
C GLY A 119 19.12 0.13 -1.73
N ARG A 120 18.63 0.22 -0.49
CA ARG A 120 19.32 0.82 0.66
C ARG A 120 20.28 -0.15 1.35
N CYS A 121 19.77 -1.23 1.95
CA CYS A 121 20.57 -2.18 2.73
C CYS A 121 20.95 -3.47 1.96
N LYS A 122 20.55 -3.58 0.68
CA LYS A 122 20.81 -4.75 -0.19
C LYS A 122 20.20 -6.07 0.29
N THR A 123 19.37 -6.06 1.34
CA THR A 123 18.59 -7.22 1.78
C THR A 123 17.75 -7.77 0.63
N ARG A 124 17.83 -9.09 0.42
CA ARG A 124 17.00 -9.83 -0.54
C ARG A 124 15.69 -10.22 0.13
N VAL A 125 14.58 -10.05 -0.58
CA VAL A 125 13.21 -10.22 -0.08
C VAL A 125 12.45 -11.14 -1.03
N CYS A 126 11.70 -12.09 -0.48
CA CYS A 126 10.79 -12.92 -1.26
C CYS A 126 9.53 -12.12 -1.58
N VAL A 127 9.19 -12.00 -2.86
CA VAL A 127 8.01 -11.23 -3.31
C VAL A 127 6.71 -11.91 -2.88
N SER A 128 6.69 -13.24 -2.81
CA SER A 128 5.49 -14.00 -2.48
C SER A 128 5.09 -13.86 -1.01
N CYS A 129 6.05 -13.77 -0.08
CA CYS A 129 5.79 -13.73 1.35
C CYS A 129 6.23 -12.43 2.05
N ASN A 130 6.85 -11.50 1.32
CA ASN A 130 7.43 -10.24 1.83
C ASN A 130 8.47 -10.40 2.96
N ALA A 131 8.94 -11.63 3.23
CA ALA A 131 9.98 -11.92 4.20
C ALA A 131 11.38 -11.90 3.57
N ARG A 132 12.42 -12.08 4.39
CA ARG A 132 13.80 -12.25 3.88
C ARG A 132 13.83 -13.43 2.91
N TRP A 133 14.61 -13.28 1.83
CA TRP A 133 14.76 -14.31 0.82
C TRP A 133 15.29 -15.61 1.43
N HIS A 134 14.58 -16.72 1.16
CA HIS A 134 14.88 -18.05 1.71
C HIS A 134 15.30 -19.05 0.61
N GLY A 135 15.68 -18.57 -0.57
CA GLY A 135 16.11 -19.41 -1.69
C GLY A 135 14.95 -19.99 -2.51
N ASN A 136 15.31 -20.69 -3.59
CA ASN A 136 14.37 -21.33 -4.50
C ASN A 136 13.98 -22.75 -4.05
N THR A 137 14.81 -23.38 -3.22
CA THR A 137 14.65 -24.78 -2.78
C THR A 137 13.93 -24.92 -1.44
N SER A 138 13.89 -23.86 -0.64
CA SER A 138 13.15 -23.85 0.62
C SER A 138 11.68 -23.54 0.35
N ASP A 139 10.78 -24.27 0.99
CA ASP A 139 9.35 -23.97 0.95
C ASP A 139 9.12 -22.55 1.44
N CYS A 140 8.48 -21.69 0.61
CA CYS A 140 8.06 -20.41 1.16
C CYS A 140 6.87 -20.70 2.06
N PRO A 141 6.85 -20.11 3.27
CA PRO A 141 5.75 -20.29 4.20
C PRO A 141 4.38 -19.94 3.60
N ASN A 142 4.36 -19.16 2.51
CA ASN A 142 3.16 -18.72 1.83
C ASN A 142 2.70 -19.66 0.68
N ASP A 143 3.38 -20.79 0.40
CA ASP A 143 2.98 -21.73 -0.65
C ASP A 143 2.27 -23.00 -0.14
N SER A 144 2.56 -23.47 1.09
CA SER A 144 1.95 -24.69 1.65
C SER A 144 1.15 -24.49 2.94
N GLU A 145 1.28 -23.34 3.61
CA GLU A 145 0.66 -23.02 4.91
C GLU A 145 -0.32 -21.82 4.84
N THR A 146 -0.69 -21.39 3.63
CA THR A 146 -1.59 -20.23 3.46
C THR A 146 -3.06 -20.57 3.74
N GLN A 147 -3.48 -21.84 3.72
CA GLN A 147 -4.88 -22.21 3.99
C GLN A 147 -5.19 -22.27 5.49
N ARG A 148 -4.33 -22.91 6.30
CA ARG A 148 -4.58 -23.12 7.74
C ARG A 148 -4.44 -21.84 8.57
N LEU A 149 -3.44 -20.99 8.26
CA LEU A 149 -3.30 -19.68 8.91
C LEU A 149 -4.41 -18.70 8.50
N THR A 150 -5.01 -18.86 7.31
CA THR A 150 -6.16 -18.04 6.89
C THR A 150 -7.42 -18.42 7.68
N GLU A 151 -7.58 -19.69 8.06
CA GLU A 151 -8.70 -20.13 8.91
C GLU A 151 -8.56 -19.66 10.36
N ILE A 152 -7.36 -19.73 10.93
CA ILE A 152 -7.09 -19.23 12.30
C ILE A 152 -7.18 -17.70 12.32
N ALA A 153 -6.59 -17.01 11.33
CA ALA A 153 -6.68 -15.56 11.22
C ALA A 153 -8.13 -15.08 11.10
N LYS A 154 -8.98 -15.77 10.31
CA LYS A 154 -10.41 -15.45 10.22
C LYS A 154 -11.13 -15.61 11.56
N ARG A 155 -10.75 -16.61 12.37
CA ARG A 155 -11.32 -16.84 13.71
C ARG A 155 -10.94 -15.74 14.71
N GLU A 156 -9.73 -15.20 14.59
CA GLU A 156 -9.22 -14.08 15.41
C GLU A 156 -9.52 -12.70 14.80
N GLY A 157 -10.43 -12.61 13.82
CA GLY A 157 -10.84 -11.34 13.20
C GLY A 157 -9.82 -10.72 12.24
N TRP A 158 -8.76 -11.43 11.85
CA TRP A 158 -7.70 -10.94 10.98
C TRP A 158 -7.94 -11.34 9.51
N GLN A 159 -7.73 -10.40 8.58
CA GLN A 159 -7.86 -10.60 7.14
C GLN A 159 -6.68 -10.01 6.36
N ARG A 160 -6.30 -10.68 5.27
CA ARG A 160 -5.30 -10.19 4.32
C ARG A 160 -5.93 -9.24 3.33
N CYS A 161 -5.34 -8.06 3.19
CA CYS A 161 -5.69 -7.14 2.11
C CYS A 161 -5.39 -7.78 0.73
N TYR A 162 -6.36 -7.84 -0.18
CA TYR A 162 -6.13 -8.39 -1.53
C TYR A 162 -5.04 -7.68 -2.32
N ASN A 163 -4.79 -6.39 -2.06
CA ASN A 163 -3.89 -5.55 -2.85
C ASN A 163 -2.46 -5.47 -2.31
N CYS A 164 -2.25 -5.56 -0.99
CA CYS A 164 -0.90 -5.47 -0.43
C CYS A 164 -0.53 -6.64 0.49
N ARG A 165 -1.46 -7.60 0.66
CA ARG A 165 -1.32 -8.79 1.50
C ARG A 165 -1.01 -8.51 2.97
N ALA A 166 -1.08 -7.24 3.41
CA ALA A 166 -0.96 -6.89 4.82
C ALA A 166 -2.08 -7.57 5.62
N MET A 167 -1.72 -8.13 6.78
CA MET A 167 -2.69 -8.57 7.77
C MET A 167 -3.34 -7.36 8.41
N VAL A 168 -4.67 -7.37 8.48
CA VAL A 168 -5.48 -6.31 9.09
C VAL A 168 -6.43 -6.98 10.06
N GLU A 169 -6.48 -6.47 11.29
CA GLU A 169 -7.40 -6.91 12.33
C GLU A 169 -8.71 -6.12 12.22
N LEU A 170 -9.85 -6.83 12.23
CA LEU A 170 -11.15 -6.25 12.51
C LEU A 170 -11.29 -6.21 14.02
N LYS A 171 -11.32 -5.02 14.61
CA LYS A 171 -11.51 -4.89 16.05
C LYS A 171 -12.97 -5.14 16.42
N GLU A 172 -13.91 -4.44 15.78
CA GLU A 172 -15.38 -4.67 15.86
C GLU A 172 -16.07 -3.96 14.68
N GLY A 173 -17.31 -4.33 14.33
CA GLY A 173 -18.19 -3.55 13.46
C GLY A 173 -18.51 -4.14 12.08
N CYS A 174 -18.63 -3.28 11.06
CA CYS A 174 -18.98 -3.71 9.70
C CYS A 174 -17.84 -4.47 9.00
N ASN A 175 -18.18 -5.41 8.12
CA ASN A 175 -17.23 -6.21 7.33
C ASN A 175 -16.46 -5.38 6.28
N HIS A 176 -16.63 -4.06 6.25
CA HIS A 176 -15.87 -3.15 5.41
C HIS A 176 -14.58 -2.74 6.10
N MET A 177 -13.45 -2.98 5.43
CA MET A 177 -12.16 -2.50 5.88
C MET A 177 -11.47 -1.71 4.79
N THR A 178 -10.82 -0.61 5.19
CA THR A 178 -9.91 0.13 4.33
C THR A 178 -8.48 -0.13 4.79
N CYS A 179 -7.73 -0.88 3.98
CA CYS A 179 -6.32 -1.14 4.28
C CYS A 179 -5.52 0.17 4.28
N ARG A 180 -4.36 0.18 4.96
CA ARG A 180 -3.34 1.23 4.82
C ARG A 180 -2.92 1.49 3.36
N CYS A 181 -3.14 0.51 2.47
CA CYS A 181 -2.91 0.67 1.03
C CYS A 181 -4.09 1.25 0.23
N LYS A 182 -5.17 1.69 0.89
CA LYS A 182 -6.44 2.19 0.32
C LYS A 182 -7.37 1.17 -0.33
N ALA A 183 -6.91 -0.06 -0.50
CA ALA A 183 -7.81 -1.12 -0.92
C ALA A 183 -8.93 -1.26 0.11
N GLN A 184 -10.16 -1.12 -0.37
CA GLN A 184 -11.35 -1.41 0.41
C GLN A 184 -11.73 -2.84 0.13
N PHE A 185 -11.87 -3.64 1.17
CA PHE A 185 -12.09 -5.07 1.04
C PHE A 185 -13.04 -5.58 2.12
N CYS A 186 -13.65 -6.73 1.84
CA CYS A 186 -14.49 -7.43 2.79
C CYS A 186 -13.62 -8.21 3.78
N MET A 187 -13.87 -8.07 5.08
CA MET A 187 -13.14 -8.79 6.12
C MET A 187 -13.44 -10.29 6.12
N LEU A 188 -14.58 -10.72 5.57
CA LEU A 188 -14.96 -12.13 5.50
C LEU A 188 -14.24 -12.88 4.38
N CYS A 189 -14.29 -12.35 3.16
CA CYS A 189 -13.74 -13.02 1.98
C CYS A 189 -12.41 -12.44 1.48
N GLY A 190 -12.00 -11.26 1.94
CA GLY A 190 -10.78 -10.59 1.50
C GLY A 190 -10.89 -9.89 0.13
N GLU A 191 -12.00 -10.07 -0.59
CA GLU A 191 -12.20 -9.46 -1.91
C GLU A 191 -12.51 -7.97 -1.84
N ARG A 192 -12.42 -7.30 -2.99
CA ARG A 192 -12.75 -5.88 -3.13
C ARG A 192 -14.15 -5.59 -2.59
N TRP A 193 -14.28 -4.52 -1.81
CA TRP A 193 -15.54 -4.13 -1.19
C TRP A 193 -16.63 -3.94 -2.25
N LYS A 194 -17.83 -4.51 -2.00
CA LYS A 194 -18.97 -4.64 -2.94
C LYS A 194 -18.70 -5.47 -4.21
N GLY A 195 -17.61 -6.24 -4.25
CA GLY A 195 -17.37 -7.27 -5.27
C GLY A 195 -17.89 -8.66 -4.89
N CYS A 196 -18.35 -8.83 -3.64
CA CYS A 196 -18.82 -10.09 -3.07
C CYS A 196 -20.25 -9.95 -2.52
N SER A 197 -20.95 -11.09 -2.33
CA SER A 197 -22.28 -11.18 -1.71
C SER A 197 -22.27 -11.29 -0.17
N CYS A 198 -21.12 -11.06 0.47
CA CYS A 198 -20.99 -11.14 1.93
C CYS A 198 -21.86 -10.09 2.67
N PRO A 199 -22.34 -10.41 3.88
CA PRO A 199 -23.13 -9.48 4.69
C PRO A 199 -22.32 -8.25 5.09
N TRP A 200 -23.00 -7.13 5.30
CA TRP A 200 -22.37 -5.85 5.61
C TRP A 200 -21.87 -5.74 7.04
N PHE A 201 -22.57 -6.36 7.99
CA PHE A 201 -22.23 -6.37 9.41
C PHE A 201 -21.94 -7.80 9.86
N ASN A 202 -20.99 -7.93 10.79
CA ASN A 202 -20.77 -9.19 11.48
C ASN A 202 -21.79 -9.28 12.62
N TYR A 203 -22.66 -10.29 12.60
CA TYR A 203 -23.62 -10.57 13.68
C TYR A 203 -23.15 -11.72 14.58
N ALA A 204 -21.90 -12.16 14.43
CA ALA A 204 -21.37 -13.32 15.16
C ALA A 204 -21.30 -13.15 16.68
N ASP A 205 -21.38 -11.90 17.19
CA ASP A 205 -21.36 -11.60 18.63
C ASP A 205 -22.78 -11.32 19.19
N VAL A 206 -23.83 -11.62 18.42
CA VAL A 206 -25.24 -11.38 18.79
C VAL A 206 -26.00 -12.70 18.89
N GLU A 207 -25.46 -13.67 19.64
CA GLU A 207 -26.23 -14.80 20.18
C GLU A 207 -25.89 -14.93 21.68
N GLU A 208 -26.96 -15.08 22.47
CA GLU A 208 -27.19 -14.95 23.93
C GLU A 208 -26.05 -15.25 24.93
#